data_AF-H9MDK9-F1
#
_entry.id   AF-H9MDK9-F1
#
_cell.length_a   1.000
_cell.length_b   1.000
_cell.length_c   1.000
_cell.angle_alpha   90.00
_cell.angle_beta   90.00
_cell.angle_gamma   90.00
#
_symmetry.space_group_name_H-M   'P 1'
#
loop_
_entity.id
_entity.type
_entity.pdbx_description
1 polymer ?
#
loop_
_entity_poly.entity_id
_entity_poly.type
_entity_poly.pdbx_seq_one_letter_code
_entity_poly.pdbx_strand_id
1 'polypeptide(L)' 'KIESRPQRNRPLRVVDDSNLGTAKYFEYLFYIDFEASMADPRAQNALAELQEFTNFLRVLGSYPMDISPPI' A
#
# COMPACT_ATOMS: atom_id res chain seq x y z
N LYS A 1 -6.53 9.64 2.37
CA LYS A 1 -7.33 8.75 3.27
C LYS A 1 -6.44 7.61 3.78
N ILE A 2 -6.63 7.18 5.02
CA ILE A 2 -5.97 5.98 5.57
C ILE A 2 -7.02 5.14 6.31
N GLU A 3 -7.02 3.83 6.08
CA GLU A 3 -7.81 2.88 6.85
C GLU A 3 -6.93 1.75 7.40
N SER A 4 -7.19 1.35 8.64
CA SER A 4 -6.54 0.19 9.26
C SER A 4 -7.41 -1.06 9.14
N ARG A 5 -6.78 -2.19 8.89
CA ARG A 5 -7.40 -3.52 8.86
C ARG A 5 -6.65 -4.44 9.83
N PRO A 6 -7.03 -4.46 11.12
CA PRO A 6 -6.49 -5.42 12.06
C PRO A 6 -6.98 -6.83 11.71
N GLN A 7 -6.05 -7.75 11.42
CA GLN A 7 -6.35 -9.14 11.04
C GLN A 7 -5.80 -10.15 12.07
N ARG A 8 -5.94 -9.84 13.37
CA ARG A 8 -5.38 -10.65 14.48
C ARG A 8 -5.87 -12.11 14.50
N ASN A 9 -7.12 -12.37 14.13
CA ASN A 9 -7.68 -13.73 14.17
C ASN A 9 -7.43 -14.54 12.88
N ARG A 10 -7.07 -13.88 11.78
CA ARG A 10 -6.81 -14.49 10.46
C ARG A 10 -5.77 -13.64 9.71
N PRO A 11 -4.49 -13.70 10.11
CA PRO A 11 -3.46 -12.85 9.53
C PRO A 11 -3.31 -13.11 8.03
N LEU A 12 -3.18 -12.04 7.27
CA LEU A 12 -3.03 -12.11 5.82
C LEU A 12 -1.68 -12.73 5.48
N ARG A 13 -1.70 -13.70 4.57
CA ARG A 13 -0.50 -14.40 4.10
C ARG A 13 -0.09 -13.82 2.76
N VAL A 14 1.08 -13.21 2.71
CA VAL A 14 1.70 -12.78 1.45
C VAL A 14 2.84 -13.74 1.13
N VAL A 15 2.77 -14.33 -0.04
CA VAL A 15 3.86 -15.16 -0.59
C VAL A 15 4.62 -14.25 -1.55
N ASP A 16 5.93 -14.13 -1.36
CA ASP A 16 6.79 -13.40 -2.28
C ASP A 16 6.92 -14.19 -3.60
N ASP A 17 6.86 -13.50 -4.74
CA ASP A 17 6.90 -14.10 -6.07
C ASP A 17 8.29 -14.70 -6.40
N SER A 18 9.29 -14.48 -5.54
CA SER A 18 10.68 -14.95 -5.68
C SER A 18 10.89 -16.47 -5.54
N ASN A 19 9.83 -17.28 -5.50
CA ASN A 19 9.88 -18.75 -5.30
C ASN A 19 10.59 -19.21 -4.00
N LEU A 20 10.98 -18.30 -3.12
CA LEU A 20 11.72 -18.60 -1.88
C LEU A 20 10.82 -18.77 -0.65
N GLY A 21 9.65 -19.40 -0.84
CA GLY A 21 8.85 -20.13 0.15
C GLY A 21 8.41 -19.44 1.46
N THR A 22 8.78 -18.18 1.71
CA THR A 22 8.58 -17.55 3.02
C THR A 22 7.29 -16.75 3.01
N ALA A 23 6.18 -17.39 3.40
CA ALA A 23 4.93 -16.68 3.62
C ALA A 23 5.08 -15.70 4.79
N LYS A 24 4.92 -14.40 4.54
CA LYS A 24 4.85 -13.39 5.60
C LYS A 24 3.42 -13.28 6.11
N TYR A 25 3.26 -13.26 7.44
CA TYR A 25 1.99 -13.09 8.13
C TYR A 25 1.83 -11.64 8.57
N PHE A 26 0.71 -11.02 8.21
CA PHE A 26 0.38 -9.65 8.58
C PHE A 26 -0.82 -9.62 9.51
N GLU A 27 -0.58 -9.30 10.78
CA GLU A 27 -1.65 -9.05 11.76
C GLU A 27 -2.27 -7.67 11.61
N TYR A 28 -1.59 -6.76 10.92
CA TYR A 28 -2.02 -5.38 10.74
C TYR A 28 -1.69 -4.89 9.32
N LEU A 29 -2.71 -4.38 8.62
CA LEU A 29 -2.60 -3.81 7.28
C LEU A 29 -3.19 -2.41 7.24
N PHE A 30 -2.68 -1.60 6.33
CA PHE A 30 -3.18 -0.26 6.06
C PHE A 30 -3.48 -0.13 4.57
N TYR A 31 -4.63 0.45 4.24
CA TYR A 31 -4.87 0.98 2.90
C TYR A 31 -4.77 2.50 2.95
N ILE A 32 -4.01 3.06 2.02
CA ILE A 32 -3.68 4.47 1.95
C ILE A 32 -4.04 4.97 0.56
N ASP A 33 -4.91 5.97 0.50
CA ASP A 33 -5.11 6.79 -0.68
C ASP A 33 -4.44 8.15 -0.42
N PHE A 34 -3.60 8.62 -1.33
CA PHE A 34 -3.00 9.94 -1.25
C PHE A 34 -3.05 10.64 -2.60
N GLU A 35 -3.10 11.96 -2.56
CA GLU A 35 -3.31 12.80 -3.75
C GLU A 35 -1.98 13.11 -4.42
N ALA A 36 -1.44 12.14 -5.15
CA ALA A 36 -0.30 12.36 -6.03
C ALA A 36 -0.31 11.38 -7.19
N SER A 37 0.35 11.78 -8.27
CA SER A 37 0.63 10.86 -9.38
C SER A 37 1.80 9.94 -9.01
N MET A 38 1.74 8.67 -9.45
CA MET A 38 2.89 7.76 -9.38
C MET A 38 4.09 8.21 -10.22
N ALA A 39 3.89 9.18 -11.12
CA ALA A 39 4.95 9.83 -11.87
C ALA A 39 5.59 11.02 -11.12
N ASP A 40 5.01 11.51 -10.01
CA ASP A 40 5.59 12.60 -9.22
C ASP A 40 6.80 12.05 -8.43
N PRO A 41 8.02 12.62 -8.61
CA PRO A 41 9.20 12.19 -7.86
C PRO A 41 9.01 12.23 -6.33
N ARG A 42 8.19 13.15 -5.81
CA ARG A 42 7.89 13.20 -4.37
C ARG A 42 7.09 11.99 -3.90
N ALA A 43 6.16 11.51 -4.72
CA ALA A 43 5.40 10.29 -4.43
C ALA A 43 6.32 9.06 -4.45
N GLN A 44 7.23 9.00 -5.42
CA GLN A 44 8.22 7.91 -5.52
C GLN A 44 9.14 7.87 -4.31
N ASN A 45 9.69 9.02 -3.91
CA ASN A 45 10.56 9.11 -2.73
C ASN A 45 9.82 8.73 -1.44
N ALA A 46 8.60 9.22 -1.25
CA ALA A 46 7.78 8.88 -0.08
C ALA A 46 7.46 7.37 -0.02
N LEU A 47 7.18 6.73 -1.15
CA LEU A 47 6.97 5.28 -1.23
C LEU A 47 8.27 4.50 -0.96
N ALA A 48 9.42 4.98 -1.43
CA ALA A 48 10.72 4.36 -1.17
C ALA A 48 11.05 4.41 0.33
N GLU A 49 10.88 5.57 0.98
CA GLU A 49 11.02 5.69 2.43
C GLU A 49 10.06 4.74 3.17
N LEU A 50 8.79 4.67 2.74
CA LEU A 50 7.82 3.77 3.37
C LEU A 50 8.20 2.29 3.23
N GLN A 51 8.85 1.89 2.13
CA GLN A 51 9.37 0.53 1.96
C GLN A 51 10.45 0.17 2.98
N GLU A 52 11.23 1.13 3.48
CA GLU A 52 12.24 0.87 4.51
C GLU A 52 11.62 0.52 5.87
N PHE A 53 10.43 1.05 6.17
CA PHE A 53 9.72 0.83 7.43
C PHE A 53 8.66 -0.27 7.37
N THR A 54 8.38 -0.83 6.19
CA THR A 54 7.29 -1.79 6.00
C THR A 54 7.80 -3.14 5.52
N ASN A 55 7.27 -4.21 6.12
CA ASN A 55 7.61 -5.58 5.71
C ASN A 55 7.05 -5.96 4.33
N PHE A 56 6.05 -5.21 3.85
CA PHE A 56 5.38 -5.38 2.58
C PHE A 56 4.67 -4.07 2.20
N LEU A 57 4.81 -3.68 0.94
CA LEU A 57 4.10 -2.56 0.33
C LEU A 57 3.69 -2.97 -1.08
N ARG A 58 2.45 -2.64 -1.46
CA ARG A 58 1.95 -2.86 -2.81
C ARG A 58 1.14 -1.67 -3.27
N VAL A 59 1.49 -1.12 -4.43
CA VAL A 59 0.69 -0.13 -5.14
C VAL A 59 -0.44 -0.87 -5.86
N LEU A 60 -1.69 -0.51 -5.55
CA LEU A 60 -2.87 -1.15 -6.13
C LEU A 60 -3.35 -0.47 -7.43
N GLY A 61 -2.96 0.78 -7.64
CA GLY A 61 -3.29 1.56 -8.83
C GLY A 61 -3.07 3.05 -8.62
N SER A 62 -3.08 3.81 -9.71
CA SER A 62 -3.11 5.27 -9.72
C SER A 62 -4.18 5.69 -10.73
N TYR A 63 -5.13 6.50 -10.29
CA TYR A 63 -6.30 6.87 -11.08
C TYR A 63 -6.51 8.39 -11.01
N PRO A 64 -7.08 9.01 -12.08
CA PRO A 64 -7.44 10.41 -12.04
C PRO A 64 -8.44 10.67 -10.91
N MET A 65 -8.20 11.74 -10.15
CA MET A 65 -9.19 12.23 -9.20
C MET A 65 -10.37 12.81 -9.96
N ASP A 66 -11.58 12.54 -9.50
CA ASP A 66 -12.77 13.22 -10.02
C ASP A 66 -12.69 14.71 -9.63
N ILE A 67 -12.48 15.55 -10.63
CA ILE A 67 -12.41 17.01 -10.49
C ILE A 67 -13.74 17.68 -10.84
N SER A 68 -14.82 16.91 -11.01
CA SER A 68 -16.13 17.48 -11.25
C SER A 68 -16.54 18.34 -10.05
N PRO A 69 -17.04 19.57 -10.28
CA PRO A 69 -17.52 20.41 -9.20
C PRO A 69 -18.72 19.71 -8.52
N PRO A 70 -18.85 19.80 -7.18
CA PRO A 70 -20.01 19.29 -6.49
C PRO A 70 -21.27 19.98 -7.06
N ILE A 71 -22.28 19.17 -7.38
CA ILE A 71 -23.59 19.61 -7.89
C ILE A 71 -24.36 20.31 -6.77
#